data_AF-A0A951T1D0-F1
#
_entry.id   AF-A0A951T1D0-F1
#
_cell.length_a   1.000
_cell.length_b   1.000
_cell.length_c   1.000
_cell.angle_alpha   90.00
_cell.angle_beta   90.00
_cell.angle_gamma   90.00
#
_symmetry.space_group_name_H-M   'P 1'
#
loop_
_entity.id
_entity.type
_entity.pdbx_description
1 polymer ?
#
loop_
_entity_poly.entity_id
_entity_poly.type
_entity_poly.pdbx_seq_one_letter_code
_entity_poly.pdbx_strand_id
1 'polypeptide(L)'
;MSFRLCLLLLALASAPFGAASQDEDRDRARSMRNEARALRAEANRAFEVAEPECYQRFLVNRCLSQARDERLARIREARALDIEASRLELEVKRREAAASGLAEPATAPPR
;
A
#
# COMPACT_ATOMS: atom_id res chain seq x y z
N MET A 1 -14.43 -16.08 57.91
CA MET A 1 -13.34 -15.30 57.29
C MET A 1 -12.85 -16.07 56.07
N SER A 2 -12.71 -15.39 54.93
CA SER A 2 -11.93 -15.78 53.72
C SER A 2 -12.64 -15.39 52.42
N PHE A 3 -13.01 -14.12 52.31
CA PHE A 3 -13.44 -13.45 51.07
C PHE A 3 -12.27 -12.60 50.52
N ARG A 4 -11.07 -13.19 50.41
CA ARG A 4 -9.85 -12.44 50.00
C ARG A 4 -8.89 -13.23 49.11
N LEU A 5 -9.39 -14.20 48.35
CA LEU A 5 -8.56 -14.97 47.42
C LEU A 5 -9.13 -15.01 46.00
N CYS A 6 -9.66 -13.89 45.52
CA CYS A 6 -10.17 -13.77 44.14
C CYS A 6 -9.83 -12.42 43.49
N LEU A 7 -8.72 -11.79 43.90
CA LEU A 7 -8.33 -10.44 43.44
C LEU A 7 -6.90 -10.35 42.91
N LEU A 8 -6.27 -11.46 42.53
CA LEU A 8 -4.87 -11.46 42.04
C LEU A 8 -4.66 -12.12 40.67
N LEU A 9 -5.74 -12.38 39.90
CA LEU A 9 -5.64 -12.98 38.56
C LEU A 9 -6.23 -12.13 37.44
N LEU A 10 -6.44 -10.83 37.65
CA LEU A 10 -6.84 -9.88 36.59
C LEU A 10 -5.71 -8.93 36.17
N ALA A 11 -4.45 -9.35 36.27
CA ALA A 11 -3.34 -8.73 35.55
C ALA A 11 -3.21 -9.36 34.15
N LEU A 12 -4.33 -9.49 33.43
CA LEU A 12 -4.32 -9.90 32.03
C LEU A 12 -3.86 -8.70 31.18
N ALA A 13 -2.60 -8.77 30.78
CA ALA A 13 -2.12 -8.36 29.46
C ALA A 13 -2.83 -7.15 28.81
N SER A 14 -2.58 -5.94 29.31
CA SER A 14 -2.64 -4.75 28.45
C SER A 14 -1.38 -4.71 27.58
N ALA A 15 -1.20 -5.71 26.70
CA ALA A 15 -0.28 -5.56 25.59
C ALA A 15 -0.85 -4.46 24.68
N PRO A 16 -0.01 -3.58 24.09
CA PRO A 16 -0.48 -2.53 23.22
C PRO A 16 -0.94 -3.18 21.91
N PHE A 17 -2.17 -3.70 21.89
CA PHE A 17 -2.78 -4.34 20.72
C PHE A 17 -2.73 -3.40 19.49
N GLY A 18 -2.72 -2.08 19.73
CA GLY A 18 -2.57 -1.07 18.68
C GLY A 18 -1.18 -0.99 18.04
N ALA A 19 -0.08 -1.18 18.79
CA ALA A 19 1.27 -1.00 18.25
C ALA A 19 1.68 -2.14 17.31
N ALA A 20 1.42 -3.40 17.71
CA ALA A 20 1.68 -4.57 16.86
C ALA A 20 0.88 -4.51 15.55
N SER A 21 -0.41 -4.13 15.62
CA SER A 21 -1.24 -3.98 14.42
C SER A 21 -0.78 -2.84 13.48
N GLN A 22 -0.18 -1.77 14.02
CA GLN A 22 0.35 -0.67 13.20
C GLN A 22 1.61 -1.06 12.46
N ASP A 23 2.49 -1.86 13.07
CA ASP A 23 3.70 -2.36 12.42
C ASP A 23 3.36 -3.38 11.32
N GLU A 24 2.38 -4.25 11.55
CA GLU A 24 1.81 -5.12 10.51
C GLU A 24 1.24 -4.32 9.33
N ASP A 25 0.47 -3.26 9.61
CA ASP A 25 -0.09 -2.38 8.57
C ASP A 25 1.03 -1.66 7.77
N ARG A 26 2.12 -1.23 8.42
CA ARG A 26 3.29 -0.65 7.75
C ARG A 26 3.98 -1.65 6.83
N ASP A 27 4.20 -2.87 7.31
CA ASP A 27 4.86 -3.90 6.54
C ASP A 27 4.01 -4.33 5.34
N ARG A 28 2.69 -4.39 5.52
CA ARG A 28 1.75 -4.61 4.43
C ARG A 28 1.83 -3.49 3.38
N ALA A 29 1.82 -2.22 3.80
CA ALA A 29 1.97 -1.11 2.88
C ALA A 29 3.30 -1.18 2.11
N ARG A 30 4.41 -1.48 2.81
CA ARG A 30 5.73 -1.68 2.20
C ARG A 30 5.73 -2.80 1.17
N SER A 31 5.06 -3.92 1.47
CA SER A 31 4.93 -5.04 0.54
C SER A 31 4.15 -4.63 -0.72
N MET A 32 3.03 -3.93 -0.57
CA MET A 32 2.26 -3.36 -1.69
C MET A 32 3.10 -2.41 -2.56
N ARG A 33 3.94 -1.56 -1.95
CA ARG A 33 4.88 -0.68 -2.69
C ARG A 33 5.89 -1.47 -3.50
N ASN A 34 6.45 -2.53 -2.91
CA ASN A 34 7.43 -3.39 -3.58
C ASN A 34 6.79 -4.12 -4.77
N GLU A 35 5.57 -4.63 -4.59
CA GLU A 35 4.79 -5.27 -5.65
C GLU A 35 4.45 -4.28 -6.77
N ALA A 36 3.96 -3.08 -6.43
CA ALA A 36 3.70 -2.02 -7.40
C ALA A 36 4.98 -1.65 -8.20
N ARG A 37 6.13 -1.55 -7.53
CA ARG A 37 7.43 -1.30 -8.19
C ARG A 37 7.81 -2.45 -9.13
N ALA A 38 7.65 -3.70 -8.69
CA ALA A 38 7.95 -4.88 -9.47
C ALA A 38 7.08 -4.95 -10.74
N LEU A 39 5.77 -4.72 -10.61
CA LEU A 39 4.83 -4.68 -11.74
C LEU A 39 5.19 -3.60 -12.76
N ARG A 40 5.59 -2.41 -12.32
CA ARG A 40 6.05 -1.35 -13.25
C ARG A 40 7.32 -1.74 -13.98
N ALA A 41 8.28 -2.32 -13.26
CA ALA A 41 9.54 -2.75 -13.85
C ALA A 41 9.32 -3.90 -14.85
N GLU A 42 8.43 -4.84 -14.54
CA GLU A 42 8.00 -5.89 -15.46
C GLU A 42 7.32 -5.31 -16.71
N ALA A 43 6.33 -4.42 -16.54
CA ALA A 43 5.61 -3.82 -17.66
C ALA A 43 6.53 -3.01 -18.60
N ASN A 44 7.50 -2.28 -18.04
CA ASN A 44 8.50 -1.56 -18.83
C ASN A 44 9.42 -2.52 -19.58
N ARG A 45 9.96 -3.55 -18.91
CA ARG A 45 10.82 -4.56 -19.56
C ARG A 45 10.09 -5.30 -20.69
N ALA A 46 8.83 -5.68 -20.47
CA ALA A 46 8.02 -6.32 -21.50
C ALA A 46 7.85 -5.44 -22.74
N PHE A 47 7.61 -4.13 -22.54
CA PHE A 47 7.52 -3.18 -23.64
C PHE A 47 8.86 -2.94 -24.33
N GLU A 48 9.95 -2.82 -23.58
CA GLU A 48 11.32 -2.67 -24.13
C GLU A 48 11.73 -3.85 -25.01
N VAL A 49 11.25 -5.05 -24.70
CA VAL A 49 11.43 -6.25 -25.55
C VAL A 49 10.49 -6.23 -26.76
N ALA A 50 9.21 -5.89 -26.58
CA ALA A 50 8.22 -5.93 -27.65
C ALA A 50 8.40 -4.82 -28.71
N GLU A 51 8.85 -3.63 -28.30
CA GLU A 51 8.99 -2.48 -29.18
C GLU A 51 9.92 -2.73 -30.40
N PRO A 52 11.16 -3.25 -30.24
CA PRO A 52 12.01 -3.59 -31.39
C PRO A 52 11.44 -4.70 -32.27
N GLU A 53 10.70 -5.66 -31.69
CA GLU A 53 10.03 -6.72 -32.47
C GLU A 53 8.90 -6.15 -33.33
N CYS A 54 8.18 -5.14 -32.86
CA CYS A 54 7.11 -4.50 -33.63
C CYS A 54 7.61 -3.84 -34.91
N TYR A 55 8.83 -3.29 -34.90
CA TYR A 55 9.42 -2.66 -36.09
C TYR A 55 9.77 -3.65 -37.21
N GLN A 56 9.81 -4.95 -36.91
CA GLN A 56 10.03 -6.00 -37.92
C GLN A 56 8.72 -6.50 -38.58
N ARG A 57 7.56 -6.03 -38.12
CA ARG A 57 6.24 -6.49 -38.60
C ARG A 57 5.67 -5.57 -39.68
N PHE A 58 4.78 -6.10 -40.52
CA PHE A 58 4.10 -5.30 -41.55
C PHE A 58 3.13 -4.25 -40.94
N LEU A 59 2.39 -4.62 -39.89
CA LEU A 59 1.44 -3.72 -39.21
C LEU A 59 2.06 -3.07 -37.96
N VAL A 60 3.19 -2.39 -38.12
CA VAL A 60 3.98 -1.78 -37.03
C VAL A 60 3.10 -0.96 -36.07
N ASN A 61 2.27 -0.06 -36.60
CA ASN A 61 1.43 0.82 -35.79
C ASN A 61 0.43 0.05 -34.91
N ARG A 62 -0.16 -1.02 -35.44
CA ARG A 62 -1.08 -1.87 -34.67
C ARG A 62 -0.32 -2.62 -33.58
N CYS A 63 0.85 -3.18 -33.89
CA CYS A 63 1.70 -3.86 -32.92
C CYS A 63 2.09 -2.93 -31.77
N LEU A 64 2.57 -1.72 -32.08
CA LEU A 64 2.96 -0.74 -31.08
C LEU A 64 1.77 -0.29 -30.22
N SER A 65 0.57 -0.13 -30.81
CA SER A 65 -0.63 0.21 -30.01
C SER A 65 -0.96 -0.88 -28.99
N GLN A 66 -0.92 -2.16 -29.39
CA GLN A 66 -1.18 -3.28 -28.50
C GLN A 66 -0.15 -3.35 -27.36
N ALA A 67 1.15 -3.26 -27.69
CA ALA A 67 2.20 -3.28 -26.69
C ALA A 67 2.09 -2.10 -25.69
N ARG A 68 1.70 -0.92 -26.17
CA ARG A 68 1.45 0.25 -25.30
C ARG A 68 0.23 0.05 -24.41
N ASP A 69 -0.85 -0.51 -24.95
CA ASP A 69 -2.09 -0.76 -24.20
C ASP A 69 -1.86 -1.80 -23.09
N GLU A 70 -1.15 -2.87 -23.39
CA GLU A 70 -0.75 -3.90 -22.41
C GLU A 70 0.12 -3.29 -21.31
N ARG A 71 1.16 -2.52 -21.68
CA ARG A 71 1.98 -1.79 -20.69
C ARG A 71 1.12 -0.88 -19.83
N LEU A 72 0.23 -0.09 -20.44
CA LEU A 72 -0.60 0.87 -19.71
C LEU A 72 -1.55 0.17 -18.73
N ALA A 73 -2.12 -0.98 -19.10
CA ALA A 73 -2.95 -1.78 -18.20
C ALA A 73 -2.18 -2.18 -16.94
N ARG A 74 -0.98 -2.73 -17.10
CA ARG A 74 -0.11 -3.15 -15.98
C ARG A 74 0.35 -1.98 -15.12
N ILE A 75 0.64 -0.83 -15.73
CA ILE A 75 0.97 0.40 -14.99
C ILE A 75 -0.22 0.91 -14.17
N ARG A 76 -1.46 0.75 -14.66
CA ARG A 76 -2.68 1.11 -13.89
C ARG A 76 -2.87 0.19 -12.69
N GLU A 77 -2.64 -1.11 -12.84
CA GLU A 77 -2.66 -2.07 -11.72
C GLU A 77 -1.65 -1.69 -10.64
N ALA A 78 -0.40 -1.42 -11.02
CA ALA A 78 0.62 -0.96 -10.09
C ALA A 78 0.24 0.36 -9.39
N ARG A 79 -0.44 1.27 -10.11
CA ARG A 79 -0.91 2.53 -9.53
C ARG A 79 -2.04 2.32 -8.53
N ALA A 80 -2.93 1.35 -8.76
CA ALA A 80 -3.97 1.00 -7.80
C ALA A 80 -3.35 0.51 -6.48
N LEU A 81 -2.38 -0.42 -6.55
CA LEU A 81 -1.65 -0.90 -5.38
C LEU A 81 -0.94 0.23 -4.60
N ASP A 82 -0.32 1.17 -5.32
CA ASP A 82 0.31 2.32 -4.67
C ASP A 82 -0.68 3.25 -3.95
N ILE A 83 -1.87 3.43 -4.52
CA ILE A 83 -2.93 4.23 -3.89
C ILE A 83 -3.40 3.53 -2.62
N GLU A 84 -3.57 2.20 -2.65
CA GLU A 84 -3.94 1.40 -1.49
C GLU A 84 -2.86 1.46 -0.39
N ALA A 85 -1.59 1.28 -0.75
CA ALA A 85 -0.48 1.44 0.18
C ALA A 85 -0.46 2.84 0.82
N SER A 86 -0.68 3.88 0.02
CA SER A 86 -0.73 5.27 0.51
C SER A 86 -1.88 5.51 1.51
N ARG A 87 -3.04 4.88 1.28
CA ARG A 87 -4.19 4.97 2.19
C ARG A 87 -3.86 4.30 3.52
N LEU A 88 -3.28 3.11 3.49
CA LEU A 88 -2.89 2.38 4.68
C LEU A 88 -1.83 3.13 5.51
N GLU A 89 -0.80 3.66 4.85
CA GLU A 89 0.21 4.52 5.49
C GLU A 89 -0.40 5.76 6.17
N LEU A 90 -1.39 6.39 5.52
CA LEU A 90 -2.08 7.56 6.07
C LEU A 90 -2.92 7.19 7.30
N GLU A 91 -3.60 6.05 7.27
CA GLU A 91 -4.37 5.55 8.41
C GLU A 91 -3.48 5.26 9.61
N VAL A 92 -2.33 4.61 9.40
CA VAL A 92 -1.34 4.37 10.46
C VAL A 92 -0.87 5.70 11.06
N LYS A 93 -0.47 6.67 10.23
CA LYS A 93 -0.05 8.00 10.70
C LYS A 93 -1.14 8.72 11.49
N ARG A 94 -2.41 8.60 11.08
CA ARG A 94 -3.55 9.18 11.82
C ARG A 94 -3.69 8.55 13.21
N ARG A 95 -3.53 7.22 13.33
CA ARG A 95 -3.57 6.52 14.62
C ARG A 95 -2.42 6.97 15.52
N GLU A 96 -1.22 7.15 14.97
CA GLU A 96 -0.05 7.66 15.72
C GLU A 96 -0.22 9.11 16.19
N ALA A 97 -0.76 9.98 15.34
CA ALA A 97 -1.06 11.36 15.70
C ALA A 97 -2.12 11.44 16.82
N ALA A 98 -3.16 10.60 16.75
CA ALA A 98 -4.15 10.49 17.80
C ALA A 98 -3.55 9.98 19.12
N ALA A 99 -2.66 8.99 19.07
CA ALA A 99 -2.00 8.44 20.25
C ALA A 99 -1.00 9.41 20.91
N SER A 100 -0.37 10.29 20.13
CA SER A 100 0.58 11.29 20.62
C SER A 100 -0.06 12.59 21.12
N GLY A 101 -1.40 12.71 21.05
CA GLY A 101 -2.12 13.92 21.46
C GLY A 101 -1.95 15.11 20.50
N LEU A 102 -1.34 14.89 19.33
CA LEU A 102 -1.14 15.88 18.27
C LEU A 102 -2.38 16.03 17.36
N ALA A 103 -3.56 15.62 17.84
CA ALA A 103 -4.81 15.71 17.09
C ALA A 103 -5.28 17.19 17.01
N GLU A 104 -4.73 17.95 16.09
CA GLU A 104 -5.25 19.27 15.70
C GLU A 104 -6.52 19.09 14.85
N PRO A 105 -7.60 19.88 15.06
CA PRO A 105 -8.79 19.79 14.23
C PRO A 105 -8.48 20.22 12.80
N ALA A 106 -8.63 19.29 11.86
CA ALA A 106 -8.49 19.57 10.43
C ALA A 106 -9.62 20.48 9.93
N THR A 107 -9.50 21.80 10.13
CA THR A 107 -10.29 22.80 9.41
C THR A 107 -9.47 23.30 8.23
N ALA A 108 -9.65 22.69 7.06
CA ALA A 108 -9.23 23.31 5.80
C ALA A 108 -10.27 24.37 5.39
N PRO A 109 -9.87 25.60 4.98
CA PRO A 109 -10.82 26.59 4.48
C PRO A 109 -11.39 26.17 3.12
N PRO A 110 -12.66 26.51 2.81
CA PRO A 110 -13.23 26.24 1.50
C PRO A 110 -12.50 27.03 0.40
N ARG A 111 -12.32 26.39 -0.77
CA ARG A 111 -11.77 27.02 -1.99
C ARG A 111 -12.78 27.95 -2.63
#